data_AF-A0A6S6U0V6-F1
#
_entry.id   AF-A0A6S6U0V6-F1
#
_cell.length_a   1.000
_cell.length_b   1.000
_cell.length_c   1.000
_cell.angle_alpha   90.00
_cell.angle_beta   90.00
_cell.angle_gamma   90.00
#
_symmetry.space_group_name_H-M   'P 1'
#
loop_
_entity.id
_entity.type
_entity.pdbx_description
1 polymer ?
#
loop_
_entity_poly.entity_id
_entity_poly.type
_entity_poly.pdbx_seq_one_letter_code
_entity_poly.pdbx_strand_id
1 'polypeptide(L)'
;MLCKKVLNLHSNKYTDKSFMTCDNLTMRIPRFYLAQPLLVNQTLELPTELFRHAIQVLRMKAGDPLIIFNGEGGECLAELSDVSKRKASASILAFDPIERESSLHLTLVQSIIKPDKMDLTIQKCVEL
;
A
#
# COMPACT_ATOMS: atom_id res chain seq x y z
N MET A 1 21.26 -4.74 -28.07
CA MET A 1 21.47 -6.02 -27.36
C MET A 1 22.02 -5.69 -25.99
N LEU A 2 21.42 -6.26 -24.95
CA LEU A 2 21.22 -5.70 -23.61
C LEU A 2 22.39 -4.95 -22.97
N CYS A 3 22.02 -3.82 -22.37
CA CYS A 3 22.87 -2.90 -21.65
C CYS A 3 23.44 -3.52 -20.36
N LYS A 4 24.68 -3.12 -20.09
CA LYS A 4 25.59 -3.49 -19.02
C LYS A 4 25.07 -3.21 -17.59
N LYS A 5 25.78 -3.84 -16.63
CA LYS A 5 26.01 -3.45 -15.23
C LYS A 5 24.89 -3.76 -14.23
N VAL A 6 25.01 -4.94 -13.61
CA VAL A 6 24.56 -5.17 -12.24
C VAL A 6 25.80 -5.35 -11.39
N LEU A 7 26.29 -4.25 -10.83
CA LEU A 7 27.23 -4.24 -9.70
C LEU A 7 27.24 -2.85 -9.08
N ASN A 8 27.18 -2.87 -7.75
CA ASN A 8 27.45 -1.81 -6.78
C ASN A 8 26.32 -0.90 -6.28
N LEU A 9 26.12 -1.04 -4.97
CA LEU A 9 26.00 0.01 -3.95
C LEU A 9 24.77 0.92 -4.09
N HIS A 10 23.84 0.81 -3.15
CA HIS A 10 23.76 1.80 -2.07
C HIS A 10 22.65 1.43 -1.09
N SER A 11 23.08 1.13 0.13
CA SER A 11 22.35 1.50 1.33
C SER A 11 21.75 2.91 1.19
N ASN A 12 20.50 3.03 1.65
CA ASN A 12 19.92 4.23 2.25
C ASN A 12 19.44 5.37 1.31
N LYS A 13 18.12 5.55 1.22
CA LYS A 13 17.47 6.85 0.93
C LYS A 13 16.16 7.05 1.72
N TYR A 14 16.14 6.68 2.99
CA TYR A 14 15.14 7.19 3.96
C TYR A 14 15.75 8.33 4.82
N THR A 15 16.71 9.04 4.25
CA THR A 15 17.34 10.22 4.82
C THR A 15 17.34 11.28 3.74
N ASP A 16 16.30 12.11 3.73
CA ASP A 16 16.45 13.54 4.00
C ASP A 16 15.08 14.23 3.95
N LYS A 17 14.56 14.60 5.13
CA LYS A 17 13.67 15.74 5.38
C LYS A 17 13.48 15.89 6.88
N SER A 18 14.46 16.54 7.48
CA SER A 18 14.35 17.20 8.78
C SER A 18 13.20 18.21 8.76
N PHE A 19 12.01 17.80 9.20
CA PHE A 19 11.01 18.59 9.94
C PHE A 19 9.80 17.68 10.19
N MET A 20 9.68 17.17 11.42
CA MET A 20 8.44 16.77 12.13
C MET A 20 8.82 15.76 13.21
N THR A 21 9.05 16.30 14.41
CA THR A 21 8.88 15.73 15.75
C THR A 21 9.27 14.27 16.00
N CYS A 22 10.28 14.13 16.85
CA CYS A 22 10.65 12.90 17.53
C CYS A 22 9.49 12.40 18.41
N ASP A 23 8.69 11.45 17.91
CA ASP A 23 7.94 10.48 18.70
C ASP A 23 7.49 9.31 17.80
N ASN A 24 7.79 8.07 18.22
CA ASN A 24 7.43 6.76 17.65
C ASN A 24 8.34 6.13 16.58
N LEU A 25 9.36 5.39 17.04
CA LEU A 25 9.81 4.18 16.36
C LEU A 25 8.61 3.23 16.18
N THR A 26 8.44 2.68 14.96
CA THR A 26 7.39 1.73 14.50
C THR A 26 6.01 2.28 14.11
N MET A 27 5.91 3.40 13.38
CA MET A 27 4.67 3.69 12.64
C MET A 27 4.52 2.75 11.43
N ARG A 28 3.60 1.78 11.53
CA ARG A 28 3.15 0.95 10.40
C ARG A 28 2.28 1.80 9.49
N ILE A 29 2.80 2.16 8.32
CA ILE A 29 2.07 2.93 7.30
C ILE A 29 0.88 2.06 6.81
N PRO A 30 -0.37 2.56 6.87
CA PRO A 30 -1.55 1.83 6.39
C PRO A 30 -1.47 1.53 4.90
N ARG A 31 -1.94 0.35 4.49
CA ARG A 31 -1.92 -0.12 3.10
C ARG A 31 -3.35 -0.25 2.57
N PHE A 32 -3.60 0.29 1.38
CA PHE A 32 -4.91 0.26 0.73
C PHE A 32 -4.79 -0.31 -0.68
N TYR A 33 -5.73 -1.18 -1.02
CA TYR A 33 -5.88 -1.70 -2.37
C TYR A 33 -6.73 -0.74 -3.21
N LEU A 34 -6.29 -0.44 -4.43
CA LEU A 34 -7.01 0.40 -5.37
C LEU A 34 -6.78 -0.09 -6.81
N ALA A 35 -7.82 -0.67 -7.40
CA ALA A 35 -7.79 -1.29 -8.73
C ALA A 35 -7.81 -0.24 -9.86
N GLN A 36 -6.81 0.63 -9.92
CA GLN A 36 -6.63 1.61 -10.98
C GLN A 36 -5.15 1.86 -11.26
N PRO A 37 -4.77 2.36 -12.45
CA PRO A 37 -3.40 2.74 -12.73
C PRO A 37 -2.90 3.81 -11.77
N LEU A 38 -1.73 3.59 -11.17
CA LEU A 38 -1.10 4.50 -10.22
C LEU A 38 0.10 5.17 -10.91
N LEU A 39 0.06 6.49 -11.05
CA LEU A 39 1.16 7.27 -11.63
C LEU A 39 1.80 8.18 -10.58
N VAL A 40 3.12 8.27 -10.57
CA VAL A 40 3.85 9.19 -9.68
C VAL A 40 3.48 10.64 -10.03
N ASN A 41 3.31 11.49 -9.00
CA ASN A 41 2.81 12.86 -9.08
C ASN A 41 1.34 13.00 -9.48
N GLN A 42 0.56 11.92 -9.46
CA GLN A 42 -0.89 11.98 -9.64
C GLN A 42 -1.58 12.24 -8.30
N THR A 43 -2.63 13.08 -8.33
CA THR A 43 -3.60 13.19 -7.23
C THR A 43 -4.82 12.33 -7.55
N LEU A 44 -5.24 11.52 -6.57
CA LEU A 44 -6.34 10.58 -6.69
C LEU A 44 -7.38 10.88 -5.61
N GLU A 45 -8.65 10.98 -5.99
CA GLU A 45 -9.75 10.99 -5.03
C GLU A 45 -9.95 9.56 -4.50
N LEU A 46 -10.00 9.40 -3.17
CA LEU A 46 -10.23 8.11 -2.54
C LEU A 46 -11.68 7.66 -2.80
N PRO A 47 -11.91 6.45 -3.35
CA PRO A 47 -13.24 5.89 -3.44
C PRO A 47 -13.90 5.74 -2.07
N THR A 48 -15.22 5.66 -2.04
CA THR A 48 -16.02 5.61 -0.81
C THR A 48 -15.51 4.60 0.21
N GLU A 49 -15.13 3.39 -0.22
CA GLU A 49 -14.63 2.35 0.68
C GLU A 49 -13.27 2.70 1.31
N LEU A 50 -12.33 3.24 0.52
CA LEU A 50 -11.05 3.71 1.03
C LEU A 50 -11.22 4.92 1.95
N PHE A 51 -12.12 5.84 1.61
CA PHE A 51 -12.44 6.99 2.44
C PHE A 51 -12.96 6.57 3.82
N ARG A 52 -13.90 5.61 3.87
CA ARG A 52 -14.40 5.07 5.15
C ARG A 52 -13.27 4.46 5.98
N HIS A 53 -12.44 3.61 5.38
CA HIS A 53 -11.38 2.94 6.11
C HIS A 53 -10.28 3.92 6.56
N ALA A 54 -9.80 4.80 5.70
CA ALA A 54 -8.74 5.75 6.02
C ALA A 54 -9.19 6.86 6.99
N ILE A 55 -10.35 7.48 6.74
CA ILE A 55 -10.77 8.69 7.46
C ILE A 55 -11.70 8.37 8.64
N GLN A 56 -12.65 7.44 8.49
CA GLN A 56 -13.63 7.18 9.56
C GLN A 56 -13.12 6.15 10.57
N VAL A 57 -12.44 5.10 10.08
CA VAL A 57 -11.92 4.02 10.93
C VAL A 57 -10.53 4.36 11.46
N LEU A 58 -9.56 4.62 10.58
CA LEU A 58 -8.18 4.90 10.97
C LEU A 58 -7.94 6.36 11.37
N ARG A 59 -8.88 7.27 11.09
CA ARG A 59 -8.85 8.69 11.47
C ARG A 59 -7.62 9.43 10.97
N MET A 60 -7.15 9.06 9.78
CA MET A 60 -6.03 9.72 9.12
C MET A 60 -6.36 11.18 8.76
N LYS A 61 -5.35 12.02 8.75
CA LYS A 61 -5.42 13.46 8.48
C LYS A 61 -4.64 13.80 7.21
N ALA A 62 -4.86 15.02 6.70
CA ALA A 62 -4.00 15.56 5.67
C ALA A 62 -2.54 15.62 6.19
N GLY A 63 -1.59 15.23 5.35
CA GLY A 63 -0.18 15.02 5.68
C GLY A 63 0.17 13.60 6.10
N ASP A 64 -0.80 12.73 6.40
CA ASP A 64 -0.50 11.36 6.82
C ASP A 64 -0.07 10.50 5.62
N PRO A 65 1.01 9.70 5.78
CA PRO A 65 1.46 8.79 4.74
C PRO A 65 0.56 7.55 4.64
N LEU A 66 0.37 7.05 3.43
CA LEU A 66 -0.30 5.78 3.13
C LEU A 66 0.40 5.05 1.97
N ILE A 67 0.24 3.73 1.91
CA ILE A 67 0.68 2.92 0.79
C ILE A 67 -0.54 2.51 -0.03
N ILE A 68 -0.50 2.73 -1.34
CA ILE A 68 -1.54 2.32 -2.29
C ILE A 68 -0.96 1.29 -3.27
N PHE A 69 -1.65 0.19 -3.51
CA PHE A 69 -1.23 -0.83 -4.48
C PHE A 69 -2.42 -1.29 -5.33
N ASN A 70 -2.16 -1.69 -6.56
CA ASN A 70 -3.19 -2.06 -7.55
C ASN A 70 -3.23 -3.58 -7.87
N GLY A 71 -2.33 -4.38 -7.31
CA GLY A 71 -2.26 -5.82 -7.55
C GLY A 71 -1.57 -6.21 -8.87
N GLU A 72 -1.04 -5.26 -9.64
CA GLU A 72 -0.26 -5.51 -10.87
C GLU A 72 1.25 -5.57 -10.60
N GLY A 73 1.65 -5.56 -9.33
CA GLY A 73 3.04 -5.51 -8.88
C GLY A 73 3.46 -4.11 -8.40
N GLY A 74 4.32 -4.09 -7.39
CA GLY A 74 4.79 -2.86 -6.76
C GLY A 74 3.75 -2.14 -5.89
N GLU A 75 4.16 -1.02 -5.33
CA GLU A 75 3.39 -0.22 -4.40
C GLU A 75 3.77 1.25 -4.45
N CYS A 76 2.80 2.13 -4.20
CA CYS A 76 2.98 3.58 -4.24
C CYS A 76 2.95 4.15 -2.83
N LEU A 77 3.98 4.90 -2.46
CA LEU A 77 3.92 5.82 -1.32
C LEU A 77 3.08 7.03 -1.73
N ALA A 78 2.04 7.32 -0.96
CA ALA A 78 1.19 8.47 -1.14
C ALA A 78 1.02 9.24 0.18
N GLU A 79 0.58 10.49 0.07
CA GLU A 79 0.27 11.36 1.20
C GLU A 79 -1.15 11.90 1.03
N LEU A 80 -1.93 11.89 2.11
CA LEU A 80 -3.25 12.52 2.11
C LEU A 80 -3.09 14.03 1.94
N SER A 81 -3.64 14.62 0.88
CA SER A 81 -3.52 16.06 0.61
C SER A 81 -4.73 16.85 1.06
N ASP A 82 -5.93 16.45 0.63
CA ASP A 82 -7.19 17.11 0.98
C ASP A 82 -8.08 16.12 1.75
N VAL A 83 -8.48 16.47 2.97
CA VAL A 83 -9.38 15.65 3.79
C VAL A 83 -10.56 16.53 4.23
N SER A 84 -11.72 16.26 3.66
CA SER A 84 -12.98 16.86 4.03
C SER A 84 -13.90 15.85 4.72
N LYS A 85 -15.06 16.31 5.22
CA LYS A 85 -16.05 15.41 5.85
C LYS A 85 -16.64 14.35 4.91
N ARG A 86 -16.50 14.51 3.59
CA ARG A 86 -17.15 13.62 2.60
C ARG A 86 -16.22 13.10 1.50
N LYS A 87 -15.07 13.73 1.31
CA LYS A 87 -14.10 13.40 0.25
C LYS A 87 -12.69 13.50 0.82
N ALA A 88 -11.81 12.64 0.35
CA ALA A 88 -10.38 12.77 0.61
C ALA A 88 -9.59 12.49 -0.66
N SER A 89 -8.44 13.14 -0.81
CA SER A 89 -7.53 12.95 -1.93
C SER A 89 -6.14 12.57 -1.42
N ALA A 90 -5.46 11.71 -2.18
CA ALA A 90 -4.10 11.30 -1.93
C ALA A 90 -3.21 11.64 -3.12
N SER A 91 -2.00 12.13 -2.86
CA SER A 91 -1.00 12.43 -3.88
C SER A 91 0.08 11.36 -3.88
N ILE A 92 0.33 10.73 -5.02
CA ILE A 92 1.37 9.69 -5.16
C ILE A 92 2.74 10.36 -5.21
N LEU A 93 3.59 10.05 -4.23
CA LEU A 93 4.92 10.61 -4.08
C LEU A 93 6.00 9.76 -4.77
N ALA A 94 5.92 8.44 -4.63
CA ALA A 94 6.92 7.52 -5.17
C ALA A 94 6.30 6.16 -5.49
N PHE A 95 6.84 5.49 -6.51
CA PHE A 95 6.54 4.09 -6.82
C PHE A 95 7.72 3.23 -6.41
N ASP A 96 7.43 2.14 -5.70
CA ASP A 96 8.40 1.15 -5.27
C ASP A 96 8.04 -0.20 -5.92
N PRO A 97 8.90 -0.77 -6.79
CA PRO A 97 8.67 -2.06 -7.42
C PRO A 97 8.93 -3.23 -6.45
N ILE A 98 8.40 -3.16 -5.23
CA ILE A 98 8.49 -4.27 -4.28
C ILE A 98 7.47 -5.33 -4.65
N GLU A 99 7.99 -6.48 -5.04
CA GLU A 99 7.21 -7.69 -5.26
C GLU A 99 7.30 -8.57 -4.00
N ARG A 100 6.19 -8.75 -3.30
CA ARG A 100 6.11 -9.62 -2.10
C ARG A 100 5.49 -10.99 -2.43
N GLU A 101 5.23 -11.24 -3.70
CA GLU A 101 4.66 -12.49 -4.16
C GLU A 101 5.69 -13.63 -4.07
N SER A 102 5.21 -14.81 -3.71
CA SER A 102 6.02 -16.02 -3.79
C SER A 102 6.22 -16.41 -5.24
N SER A 103 7.43 -16.85 -5.60
CA SER A 103 7.70 -17.41 -6.94
C SER A 103 6.90 -18.70 -7.25
N LEU A 104 6.28 -19.31 -6.23
CA LEU A 104 5.48 -20.52 -6.38
C LEU A 104 4.06 -20.18 -6.79
N HIS A 105 3.64 -20.76 -7.92
CA HIS A 105 2.24 -20.70 -8.35
C HIS A 105 1.46 -21.84 -7.69
N LEU A 106 0.54 -21.49 -6.79
CA LEU A 106 -0.29 -22.45 -6.06
C LEU A 106 -1.76 -22.28 -6.45
N THR A 107 -2.46 -23.40 -6.65
CA THR A 107 -3.92 -23.42 -6.81
C THR A 107 -4.51 -24.25 -5.68
N LEU A 108 -5.27 -23.61 -4.79
CA LEU A 108 -5.96 -24.29 -3.70
C LEU A 108 -7.29 -24.87 -4.20
N VAL A 109 -7.44 -26.19 -4.12
CA VAL A 109 -8.72 -26.88 -4.34
C VAL A 109 -9.29 -27.27 -2.97
N GLN A 110 -10.21 -26.45 -2.45
CA GLN A 110 -10.80 -26.61 -1.12
C GLN A 110 -12.27 -27.06 -1.21
N SER A 111 -12.65 -28.10 -0.48
CA SER A 111 -14.06 -28.51 -0.34
C SER A 111 -14.85 -27.52 0.52
N ILE A 112 -16.16 -27.42 0.30
CA ILE A 112 -17.04 -26.55 1.09
C ILE A 112 -17.12 -27.05 2.53
N ILE A 113 -16.81 -26.16 3.47
CA ILE A 113 -16.87 -26.37 4.92
C ILE A 113 -17.75 -25.30 5.57
N LYS A 114 -17.93 -25.38 6.90
CA LYS A 114 -18.72 -24.38 7.65
C LYS A 114 -18.18 -22.95 7.42
N PRO A 115 -19.06 -21.92 7.33
CA PRO A 115 -18.66 -20.54 7.03
C PRO A 115 -17.47 -20.03 7.85
N ASP A 116 -17.53 -20.17 9.18
CA ASP A 116 -16.45 -19.71 10.07
C ASP A 116 -15.08 -20.34 9.77
N LYS A 117 -15.06 -21.58 9.27
CA LYS A 117 -13.83 -22.30 8.91
C LYS A 117 -13.38 -21.93 7.49
N MET A 118 -14.32 -21.60 6.61
CA MET A 118 -14.02 -21.14 5.26
C MET A 118 -13.30 -19.79 5.31
N ASP A 119 -13.81 -18.84 6.09
CA ASP A 119 -13.21 -17.50 6.23
C ASP A 119 -11.76 -17.59 6.74
N LEU A 120 -11.51 -18.45 7.74
CA LEU A 120 -10.16 -18.71 8.24
C LEU A 120 -9.24 -19.31 7.17
N THR A 121 -9.76 -20.21 6.33
CA THR A 121 -9.00 -20.84 5.25
C THR A 121 -8.59 -19.79 4.22
N ILE A 122 -9.53 -18.97 3.77
CA ILE A 122 -9.28 -17.89 2.80
C ILE A 122 -8.24 -16.91 3.36
N GLN A 123 -8.40 -16.47 4.60
CA GLN A 123 -7.44 -15.56 5.24
C GLN A 123 -6.02 -16.14 5.25
N LYS A 124 -5.85 -17.40 5.67
CA LYS A 124 -4.52 -18.01 5.79
C LYS A 124 -3.89 -18.32 4.44
N CYS A 125 -4.69 -18.61 3.42
CA CYS A 125 -4.17 -18.83 2.07
C CYS A 125 -3.66 -17.54 1.40
N VAL A 126 -4.11 -16.36 1.82
CA VAL A 126 -3.58 -15.07 1.33
C VAL A 126 -2.37 -14.60 2.16
N GLU A 127 -2.21 -15.07 3.39
CA GLU A 127 -1.11 -14.70 4.29
C GLU A 127 0.14 -15.60 4.17
N LEU A 128 -0.01 -16.85 3.70
CA LEU A 128 1.04 -17.87 3.60
C LEU A 128 1.70 -17.88 2.21
#